data_AF-A0A520GUY6-F1
#
_entry.id   AF-A0A520GUY6-F1
#
_cell.length_a   1.000
_cell.length_b   1.000
_cell.length_c   1.000
_cell.angle_alpha   90.00
_cell.angle_beta   90.00
_cell.angle_gamma   90.00
#
_symmetry.space_group_name_H-M   'P 1'
#
loop_
_entity.id
_entity.type
_entity.pdbx_description
1 polymer ?
#
loop_
_entity_poly.entity_id
_entity_poly.type
_entity_poly.pdbx_seq_one_letter_code
_entity_poly.pdbx_strand_id
1 'polypeptide(L)'
;MSAIRTRPILLAGVAAVASAGTAHAQSTPAGTTITNTAQASYSVNGTPQTATSNTATFLVDRKVNLTVINNAAANTSVNLGQSAAVLSFKVTNNTNGTQDFLLAPNQSLIAGILSGTDNFDASNVHVYVDANGNGTYEPGTDTATYIDELAADANATVF
;
A
#
# COMPACT_ATOMS: atom_id res chain seq x y z
N MET A 1 13.77 -78.49 10.52
CA MET A 1 14.29 -77.34 9.75
C MET A 1 13.12 -76.43 9.45
N SER A 2 12.98 -75.33 10.19
CA SER A 2 11.86 -74.38 10.09
C SER A 2 12.40 -73.06 9.53
N ALA A 3 11.84 -72.59 8.41
CA ALA A 3 12.34 -71.44 7.66
C ALA A 3 11.84 -70.12 8.25
N ILE A 4 12.77 -69.28 8.70
CA ILE A 4 12.52 -67.90 9.15
C ILE A 4 12.22 -67.05 7.90
N ARG A 5 11.01 -66.47 7.82
CA ARG A 5 10.64 -65.50 6.77
C ARG A 5 10.85 -64.09 7.29
N THR A 6 11.90 -63.43 6.82
CA THR A 6 12.20 -62.01 7.07
C THR A 6 11.22 -61.13 6.29
N ARG A 7 10.45 -60.29 6.98
CA ARG A 7 9.56 -59.30 6.37
C ARG A 7 10.32 -57.97 6.20
N PRO A 8 10.44 -57.40 4.99
CA PRO A 8 11.05 -56.09 4.81
C PRO A 8 10.08 -55.00 5.28
N ILE A 9 10.52 -54.17 6.23
CA ILE A 9 9.83 -52.95 6.64
C ILE A 9 10.23 -51.87 5.62
N LEU A 10 9.30 -51.47 4.76
CA LEU A 10 9.46 -50.32 3.88
C LEU A 10 9.19 -49.05 4.71
N LEU A 11 10.23 -48.26 4.95
CA LEU A 11 10.14 -46.97 5.62
C LEU A 11 9.62 -45.95 4.59
N ALA A 12 8.33 -45.60 4.66
CA ALA A 12 7.74 -44.55 3.83
C ALA A 12 8.20 -43.18 4.34
N GLY A 13 9.08 -42.51 3.60
CA GLY A 13 9.46 -41.12 3.86
C GLY A 13 8.29 -40.19 3.54
N VAL A 14 7.70 -39.57 4.56
CA VAL A 14 6.74 -38.48 4.37
C VAL A 14 7.53 -37.23 4.02
N ALA A 15 7.48 -36.81 2.76
CA ALA A 15 7.93 -35.48 2.36
C ALA A 15 6.90 -34.46 2.88
N ALA A 16 7.21 -33.79 3.98
CA ALA A 16 6.45 -32.62 4.41
C ALA A 16 6.77 -31.46 3.44
N VAL A 17 5.85 -31.19 2.52
CA VAL A 17 5.86 -29.95 1.73
C VAL A 17 5.50 -28.83 2.69
N ALA A 18 6.51 -28.15 3.23
CA ALA A 18 6.32 -26.86 3.87
C ALA A 18 5.94 -25.88 2.76
N SER A 19 4.65 -25.55 2.67
CA SER A 19 4.17 -24.43 1.86
C SER A 19 4.79 -23.16 2.44
N ALA A 20 5.85 -22.67 1.80
CA ALA A 20 6.35 -21.32 2.04
C ALA A 20 5.23 -20.36 1.65
N GLY A 21 4.53 -19.80 2.65
CA GLY A 21 3.60 -18.70 2.40
C GLY A 21 4.35 -17.58 1.70
N THR A 22 3.76 -17.02 0.64
CA THR A 22 4.27 -15.81 0.01
C THR A 22 4.22 -14.69 1.05
N ALA A 23 5.36 -14.38 1.66
CA ALA A 23 5.50 -13.18 2.46
C ALA A 23 5.45 -11.99 1.50
N HIS A 24 4.27 -11.42 1.31
CA HIS A 24 4.16 -10.10 0.72
C HIS A 24 4.87 -9.13 1.65
N ALA A 25 5.94 -8.51 1.17
CA ALA A 25 6.66 -7.49 1.91
C ALA A 25 5.79 -6.22 1.98
N GLN A 26 4.77 -6.25 2.83
CA GLN A 26 4.07 -5.05 3.25
C GLN A 26 5.01 -4.24 4.16
N SER A 27 5.03 -2.92 4.01
CA SER A 27 5.77 -2.06 4.93
C SER A 27 5.29 -2.28 6.36
N THR A 28 6.18 -2.23 7.35
CA THR A 28 5.77 -2.38 8.76
C THR A 28 4.79 -1.25 9.13
N PRO A 29 3.58 -1.56 9.61
CA PRO A 29 2.59 -0.53 9.91
C PRO A 29 3.09 0.48 10.94
N ALA A 30 2.74 1.76 10.74
CA ALA A 30 2.99 2.80 11.73
C ALA A 30 2.35 2.41 13.08
N GLY A 31 3.05 2.68 14.17
CA GLY A 31 2.63 2.30 15.52
C GLY A 31 2.91 0.84 15.90
N THR A 32 3.53 0.04 15.02
CA THR A 32 4.01 -1.30 15.39
C THR A 32 5.12 -1.19 16.43
N THR A 33 4.99 -1.88 17.57
CA THR A 33 6.06 -1.99 18.57
C THR A 33 7.12 -2.97 18.10
N ILE A 34 8.36 -2.50 17.97
CA ILE A 34 9.53 -3.34 17.77
C ILE A 34 10.19 -3.59 19.12
N THR A 35 10.48 -4.86 19.38
CA THR A 35 11.08 -5.33 20.64
C THR A 35 12.36 -6.09 20.33
N ASN A 36 13.48 -5.68 20.94
CA ASN A 36 14.78 -6.32 20.75
C ASN A 36 15.39 -6.73 22.09
N THR A 37 15.96 -7.94 22.12
CA THR A 37 16.71 -8.46 23.26
C THR A 37 17.97 -9.12 22.71
N ALA A 38 19.14 -8.67 23.16
CA ALA A 38 20.42 -9.25 22.75
C ALA A 38 20.79 -10.44 23.66
N GLN A 39 21.50 -11.41 23.10
CA GLN A 39 22.12 -12.50 23.84
C GLN A 39 23.62 -12.55 23.52
N ALA A 40 24.44 -12.68 24.56
CA ALA A 40 25.86 -12.93 24.45
C ALA A 40 26.18 -14.33 24.96
N SER A 41 27.02 -15.05 24.22
CA SER A 41 27.56 -16.35 24.61
C SER A 41 29.07 -16.22 24.82
N TYR A 42 29.57 -16.69 25.95
CA TYR A 42 30.99 -16.60 26.35
C TYR A 42 31.40 -17.85 27.13
N SER A 43 32.68 -17.98 27.50
CA SER A 43 33.12 -19.05 28.40
C SER A 43 33.98 -18.52 29.53
N VAL A 44 33.87 -19.16 30.70
CA VAL A 44 34.71 -18.89 31.86
C VAL A 44 35.43 -20.19 32.19
N ASN A 45 36.77 -20.19 32.10
CA ASN A 45 37.60 -21.40 32.27
C ASN A 45 37.15 -22.59 31.41
N GLY A 46 36.70 -22.34 30.18
CA GLY A 46 36.23 -23.37 29.25
C GLY A 46 34.79 -23.85 29.48
N THR A 47 34.08 -23.37 30.50
CA THR A 47 32.65 -23.64 30.68
C THR A 47 31.83 -22.59 29.94
N PRO A 48 30.96 -22.97 28.98
CA PRO A 48 30.09 -22.04 28.27
C PRO A 48 29.10 -21.34 29.20
N GLN A 49 28.81 -20.08 28.92
CA GLN A 49 27.88 -19.20 29.62
C GLN A 49 27.07 -18.42 28.59
N THR A 50 25.87 -18.00 28.97
CA THR A 50 25.05 -17.08 28.19
C THR A 50 24.51 -15.97 29.10
N ALA A 51 24.43 -14.76 28.58
CA ALA A 51 23.81 -13.62 29.24
C ALA A 51 22.86 -12.92 28.25
N THR A 52 21.76 -12.40 28.78
CA THR A 52 20.73 -11.70 28.01
C THR A 52 20.68 -10.25 28.44
N SER A 53 20.56 -9.33 27.49
CA SER A 53 20.41 -7.90 27.79
C SER A 53 19.04 -7.59 28.37
N ASN A 54 18.84 -6.35 28.82
CA ASN A 54 17.49 -5.80 28.95
C ASN A 54 16.80 -5.74 27.57
N THR A 55 15.48 -5.73 27.59
CA THR A 55 14.66 -5.52 26.40
C THR A 55 14.61 -4.04 26.05
N ALA A 56 14.82 -3.72 24.77
CA ALA A 56 14.61 -2.39 24.21
C ALA A 56 13.37 -2.39 23.32
N THR A 57 12.56 -1.33 23.39
CA THR A 57 11.37 -1.16 22.57
C THR A 57 11.34 0.20 21.89
N PHE A 58 10.76 0.24 20.69
CA PHE A 58 10.40 1.48 20.00
C PHE A 58 9.19 1.26 19.08
N LEU A 59 8.57 2.34 18.64
CA LEU A 59 7.44 2.30 17.70
C LEU A 59 7.91 2.63 16.28
N VAL A 60 7.31 1.98 15.29
CA VAL A 60 7.49 2.35 13.90
C VAL A 60 6.79 3.68 13.62
N ASP A 61 7.53 4.66 13.11
CA ASP A 61 6.97 5.93 12.69
C ASP A 61 6.22 5.85 11.36
N ARG A 62 5.40 6.88 11.10
CA ARG A 62 4.67 7.02 9.85
C ARG A 62 5.56 7.53 8.73
N LYS A 63 5.60 6.77 7.64
CA LYS A 63 6.08 7.21 6.33
C LYS A 63 5.00 8.07 5.68
N VAL A 64 5.31 9.28 5.25
CA VAL A 64 4.38 10.14 4.48
C VAL A 64 4.75 10.07 3.01
N ASN A 65 3.91 9.41 2.20
CA ASN A 65 4.11 9.26 0.76
C ASN A 65 2.77 8.99 0.08
N LEU A 66 2.53 9.66 -1.04
CA LEU A 66 1.26 9.70 -1.77
C LEU A 66 1.60 9.89 -3.25
N THR A 67 0.79 9.31 -4.13
CA THR A 67 0.82 9.62 -5.56
C THR A 67 -0.57 9.99 -6.07
N VAL A 68 -0.63 10.97 -6.96
CA VAL A 68 -1.81 11.33 -7.74
C VAL A 68 -1.42 11.25 -9.21
N ILE A 69 -2.11 10.39 -9.96
CA ILE A 69 -1.85 10.20 -11.38
C ILE A 69 -3.12 10.42 -12.18
N ASN A 70 -2.98 10.94 -13.39
CA ASN A 70 -4.09 10.96 -14.35
C ASN A 70 -4.51 9.51 -14.64
N ASN A 71 -5.81 9.23 -14.62
CA ASN A 71 -6.38 7.91 -14.81
C ASN A 71 -7.06 7.75 -16.19
N ALA A 72 -6.79 8.67 -17.13
CA ALA A 72 -7.26 8.62 -18.50
C ALA A 72 -6.13 8.21 -19.45
N ALA A 73 -6.48 7.47 -20.52
CA ALA A 73 -5.51 7.05 -21.53
C ALA A 73 -5.11 8.18 -22.50
N ALA A 74 -5.90 9.26 -22.55
CA ALA A 74 -5.69 10.43 -23.40
C ALA A 74 -6.29 11.68 -22.76
N ASN A 75 -5.95 12.85 -23.28
CA ASN A 75 -6.53 14.11 -22.85
C ASN A 75 -8.06 14.09 -23.01
N THR A 76 -8.77 14.67 -22.03
CA THR A 76 -10.22 14.85 -22.11
C THR A 76 -10.55 15.82 -23.24
N SER A 77 -11.30 15.34 -24.23
CA SER A 77 -11.83 16.17 -25.31
C SER A 77 -13.12 16.85 -24.87
N VAL A 78 -13.27 18.13 -25.19
CA VAL A 78 -14.45 18.93 -24.89
C VAL A 78 -14.99 19.60 -26.14
N ASN A 79 -16.31 19.75 -26.22
CA ASN A 79 -16.95 20.52 -27.28
C ASN A 79 -17.03 22.01 -26.90
N LEU A 80 -17.17 22.87 -27.91
CA LEU A 80 -17.38 24.29 -27.66
C LEU A 80 -18.67 24.52 -26.86
N GLY A 81 -18.55 25.22 -25.73
CA GLY A 81 -19.67 25.47 -24.82
C GLY A 81 -20.05 24.30 -23.91
N GLN A 82 -19.30 23.19 -23.92
CA GLN A 82 -19.53 22.10 -22.97
C GLN A 82 -19.26 22.56 -21.53
N SER A 83 -20.22 22.29 -20.65
CA SER A 83 -20.07 22.44 -19.20
C SER A 83 -19.82 21.08 -18.55
N ALA A 84 -19.24 21.08 -17.34
CA ALA A 84 -19.06 19.88 -16.51
C ALA A 84 -18.29 18.75 -17.23
N ALA A 85 -17.19 19.11 -17.90
CA ALA A 85 -16.24 18.12 -18.37
C ALA A 85 -15.57 17.44 -17.16
N VAL A 86 -15.46 16.11 -17.21
CA VAL A 86 -14.94 15.31 -16.11
C VAL A 86 -13.51 14.88 -16.43
N LEU A 87 -12.62 15.05 -15.45
CA LEU A 87 -11.29 14.44 -15.45
C LEU A 87 -11.33 13.24 -14.49
N SER A 88 -10.40 12.29 -14.64
CA SER A 88 -10.28 11.19 -13.69
C SER A 88 -8.83 11.09 -13.23
N PHE A 89 -8.65 10.95 -11.93
CA PHE A 89 -7.37 10.76 -11.29
C PHE A 89 -7.42 9.58 -10.33
N LYS A 90 -6.26 9.00 -10.07
CA LYS A 90 -6.07 7.94 -9.10
C LYS A 90 -5.16 8.43 -7.99
N VAL A 91 -5.68 8.43 -6.77
CA VAL A 91 -4.95 8.75 -5.54
C VAL A 91 -4.49 7.45 -4.91
N THR A 92 -3.20 7.29 -4.65
CA THR A 92 -2.64 6.10 -4.00
C THR A 92 -1.96 6.47 -2.70
N ASN A 93 -2.32 5.75 -1.62
CA ASN A 93 -1.69 5.89 -0.32
C ASN A 93 -0.42 5.03 -0.26
N ASN A 94 0.76 5.62 -0.44
CA ASN A 94 2.05 4.93 -0.36
C ASN A 94 2.70 5.02 1.05
N THR A 95 1.94 5.45 2.06
CA THR A 95 2.35 5.43 3.47
C THR A 95 2.39 4.00 4.01
N ASN A 96 2.77 3.84 5.28
CA ASN A 96 2.68 2.59 6.02
C ASN A 96 1.50 2.58 7.01
N GLY A 97 0.41 3.27 6.71
CA GLY A 97 -0.81 3.24 7.53
C GLY A 97 -2.04 3.75 6.78
N THR A 98 -3.20 3.61 7.41
CA THR A 98 -4.45 4.22 6.92
C THR A 98 -4.39 5.74 7.02
N GLN A 99 -4.86 6.44 6.00
CA GLN A 99 -4.80 7.89 5.91
C GLN A 99 -6.07 8.48 5.30
N ASP A 100 -6.45 9.66 5.79
CA ASP A 100 -7.46 10.51 5.17
C ASP A 100 -6.79 11.52 4.24
N PHE A 101 -7.43 11.81 3.11
CA PHE A 101 -6.90 12.76 2.12
C PHE A 101 -7.96 13.83 1.80
N LEU A 102 -7.69 15.08 2.18
CA LEU A 102 -8.48 16.22 1.73
C LEU A 102 -8.17 16.53 0.27
N LEU A 103 -9.22 16.72 -0.55
CA LEU A 103 -9.08 17.01 -1.97
C LEU A 103 -9.23 18.50 -2.24
N ALA A 104 -8.37 19.04 -3.09
CA ALA A 104 -8.45 20.41 -3.55
C ALA A 104 -8.11 20.49 -5.05
N PRO A 105 -8.97 21.09 -5.89
CA PRO A 105 -8.66 21.29 -7.29
C PRO A 105 -7.52 22.29 -7.45
N ASN A 106 -6.65 22.05 -8.43
CA ASN A 106 -5.56 22.95 -8.78
C ASN A 106 -5.42 23.01 -10.30
N GLN A 107 -5.41 24.23 -10.85
CA GLN A 107 -5.24 24.51 -12.28
C GLN A 107 -3.86 25.11 -12.56
N SER A 108 -2.81 24.43 -12.13
CA SER A 108 -1.44 24.86 -12.40
C SER A 108 -0.92 24.20 -13.67
N LEU A 109 -0.28 24.99 -14.52
CA LEU A 109 0.64 24.49 -15.53
C LEU A 109 1.71 23.64 -14.84
N ILE A 110 1.69 22.33 -15.07
CA ILE A 110 2.80 21.47 -14.68
C ILE A 110 3.88 21.63 -15.76
N ALA A 111 4.95 22.34 -15.41
CA ALA A 111 6.10 22.54 -16.29
C ALA A 111 6.60 21.18 -16.82
N GLY A 112 6.62 21.01 -18.14
CA GLY A 112 7.16 19.82 -18.81
C GLY A 112 6.14 18.77 -19.29
N ILE A 113 4.84 18.91 -18.99
CA ILE A 113 3.79 18.02 -19.57
C ILE A 113 3.22 18.62 -20.88
N LEU A 114 3.00 19.93 -20.91
CA LEU A 114 2.57 20.65 -22.12
C LEU A 114 3.49 21.86 -22.35
N SER A 115 3.96 22.03 -23.58
CA SER A 115 4.73 23.19 -24.01
C SER A 115 3.77 24.33 -24.35
N GLY A 116 3.89 25.50 -23.72
CA GLY A 116 3.09 26.68 -24.06
C GLY A 116 2.81 27.62 -22.89
N THR A 117 2.01 28.65 -23.16
CA THR A 117 1.41 29.54 -22.16
C THR A 117 -0.05 29.14 -21.96
N ASP A 118 -0.48 28.98 -20.71
CA ASP A 118 -1.88 28.72 -20.37
C ASP A 118 -2.66 30.03 -20.33
N ASN A 119 -3.82 30.06 -20.98
CA ASN A 119 -4.77 31.16 -20.96
C ASN A 119 -6.20 30.68 -20.72
N PHE A 120 -6.38 29.43 -20.30
CA PHE A 120 -7.66 28.81 -20.04
C PHE A 120 -7.81 28.52 -18.55
N ASP A 121 -8.72 29.23 -17.90
CA ASP A 121 -9.09 28.99 -16.52
C ASP A 121 -10.54 28.48 -16.45
N ALA A 122 -10.73 27.27 -15.96
CA ALA A 122 -12.08 26.80 -15.64
C ALA A 122 -12.58 27.47 -14.36
N SER A 123 -13.83 27.93 -14.37
CA SER A 123 -14.52 28.39 -13.18
C SER A 123 -15.26 27.25 -12.49
N ASN A 124 -15.44 27.32 -11.17
CA ASN A 124 -16.26 26.37 -10.41
C ASN A 124 -15.78 24.90 -10.55
N VAL A 125 -14.48 24.69 -10.42
CA VAL A 125 -13.86 23.35 -10.41
C VAL A 125 -14.13 22.68 -9.07
N HIS A 126 -14.57 21.43 -9.12
CA HIS A 126 -14.80 20.59 -7.95
C HIS A 126 -13.95 19.33 -8.05
N VAL A 127 -13.70 18.67 -6.92
CA VAL A 127 -13.08 17.35 -6.88
C VAL A 127 -13.89 16.45 -5.97
N TYR A 128 -14.29 15.28 -6.47
CA TYR A 128 -15.10 14.32 -5.74
C TYR A 128 -14.52 12.91 -5.79
N VAL A 129 -14.74 12.13 -4.73
CA VAL A 129 -14.42 10.70 -4.70
C VAL A 129 -15.48 9.92 -5.49
N ASP A 130 -15.03 8.94 -6.27
CA ASP A 130 -15.88 7.88 -6.83
C ASP A 130 -16.43 7.03 -5.67
N ALA A 131 -17.62 7.37 -5.18
CA ALA A 131 -18.14 6.85 -3.92
C ALA A 131 -18.62 5.40 -4.04
N ASN A 132 -18.98 4.97 -5.26
CA ASN A 132 -19.48 3.63 -5.53
C ASN A 132 -18.45 2.72 -6.22
N GLY A 133 -17.29 3.25 -6.62
CA GLY A 133 -16.18 2.52 -7.23
C GLY A 133 -16.45 2.05 -8.64
N ASN A 134 -17.37 2.68 -9.38
CA ASN A 134 -17.78 2.24 -10.71
C ASN A 134 -16.94 2.88 -11.85
N GLY A 135 -16.04 3.82 -11.54
CA GLY A 135 -15.16 4.49 -12.49
C GLY A 135 -15.83 5.56 -13.36
N THR A 136 -17.04 6.00 -13.03
CA THR A 136 -17.79 7.06 -13.72
C THR A 136 -18.29 8.09 -12.72
N TYR A 137 -18.26 9.38 -13.09
CA TYR A 137 -18.82 10.42 -12.22
C TYR A 137 -20.36 10.41 -12.28
N GLU A 138 -21.00 10.29 -11.13
CA GLU A 138 -22.45 10.46 -10.96
C GLU A 138 -22.82 11.63 -10.05
N PRO A 139 -23.44 12.69 -10.60
CA PRO A 139 -23.97 13.79 -9.81
C PRO A 139 -24.95 13.29 -8.73
N GLY A 140 -24.71 13.71 -7.48
CA GLY A 140 -25.54 13.36 -6.33
C GLY A 140 -25.16 12.04 -5.65
N THR A 141 -24.37 11.18 -6.31
CA THR A 141 -23.70 10.03 -5.67
C THR A 141 -22.30 10.43 -5.24
N ASP A 142 -21.51 10.96 -6.17
CA ASP A 142 -20.13 11.38 -5.92
C ASP A 142 -20.13 12.81 -5.41
N THR A 143 -20.08 12.95 -4.09
CA THR A 143 -20.18 14.24 -3.39
C THR A 143 -19.11 14.44 -2.31
N ALA A 144 -18.38 13.39 -1.95
CA ALA A 144 -17.35 13.46 -0.93
C ALA A 144 -16.12 14.23 -1.45
N THR A 145 -15.66 15.23 -0.69
CA THR A 145 -14.49 16.07 -1.02
C THR A 145 -13.22 15.63 -0.30
N TYR A 146 -13.25 14.45 0.33
CA TYR A 146 -12.12 13.83 0.99
C TYR A 146 -12.22 12.32 0.82
N ILE A 147 -11.06 11.65 0.75
CA ILE A 147 -10.99 10.20 0.83
C ILE A 147 -10.87 9.85 2.31
N ASP A 148 -11.81 9.05 2.80
CA ASP A 148 -11.89 8.60 4.18
C ASP A 148 -11.21 7.24 4.33
N GLU A 149 -10.31 7.10 5.32
CA GLU A 149 -9.69 5.84 5.71
C GLU A 149 -9.05 5.03 4.58
N LEU A 150 -8.29 5.68 3.68
CA LEU A 150 -7.61 4.96 2.61
C LEU A 150 -6.47 4.12 3.19
N ALA A 151 -6.58 2.79 3.13
CA ALA A 151 -5.58 1.87 3.63
C ALA A 151 -4.21 2.03 2.94
N ALA A 152 -3.14 1.60 3.61
CA ALA A 152 -1.80 1.57 3.02
C ALA A 152 -1.78 0.70 1.75
N ASP A 153 -1.09 1.18 0.72
CA ASP A 153 -0.99 0.59 -0.63
C ASP A 153 -2.33 0.51 -1.39
N ALA A 154 -3.43 1.02 -0.82
CA ALA A 154 -4.71 1.15 -1.50
C ALA A 154 -4.78 2.42 -2.35
N ASN A 155 -5.80 2.47 -3.20
CA ASN A 155 -6.07 3.60 -4.09
C ASN A 155 -7.56 3.90 -4.18
N ALA A 156 -7.86 5.16 -4.50
CA ALA A 156 -9.20 5.65 -4.78
C ALA A 156 -9.20 6.40 -6.12
N THR A 157 -10.31 6.28 -6.85
CA THR A 157 -10.59 7.12 -8.02
C THR A 157 -11.25 8.41 -7.57
N VAL A 158 -10.84 9.52 -8.17
CA VAL A 158 -11.46 10.83 -7.97
C VAL A 158 -11.71 11.50 -9.31
N PHE A 159 -12.70 12.38 -9.34
CA PHE A 159 -13.14 13.15 -10.51
C PHE A 159 -12.99 14.65 -10.28
#